data_AF-A0A958CZ94-F1
#
_entry.id   AF-A0A958CZ94-F1
#
_cell.length_a   1.000
_cell.length_b   1.000
_cell.length_c   1.000
_cell.angle_alpha   90.00
_cell.angle_beta   90.00
_cell.angle_gamma   90.00
#
_symmetry.space_group_name_H-M   'P 1'
#
loop_
_entity.id
_entity.type
_entity.pdbx_description
1 polymer ?
#
loop_
_entity_poly.entity_id
_entity_poly.type
_entity_poly.pdbx_seq_one_letter_code
_entity_poly.pdbx_strand_id
1 'polypeptide(L)'
;MQSVLLRITRRYGWLLLAGTLLVACGQPASHLAGQTAPVTTTIVSSPTIPATATSTPTVTLTPTPTDTLTPSPTATLTPSPTPTETPTPTATPTVLPTPDGVVREARVPILMYHYLSDPPPGADRYRRDLSVSPALFEQHLAWLREQGYESITLDQLLRNLVLGEPLPERPIIITFDDGYADNYANAFPLLAKYGFGGTFFVVTELAERASAGMTAPDGTVYADDYMTWGQMQEMQAAGMDIQCHARVHEDLTDMDDERLIWQVLGCREMIESNLGQRPRFVAYPSGIYDQRVADFFASDDYWGGITTRQGSVQRSDALFELQRLRVRGTTTVAELAELLAWDGE
;
A
#
# COMPACT_ATOMS: atom_id res chain seq x y z
N MET A 1 -18.73 2.81 -0.13
CA MET A 1 -19.11 2.91 -1.56
C MET A 1 -20.29 3.85 -1.86
N GLN A 2 -21.30 4.02 -0.98
CA GLN A 2 -22.41 4.98 -1.23
C GLN A 2 -22.11 6.47 -0.92
N SER A 3 -21.03 6.78 -0.20
CA SER A 3 -20.71 8.15 0.25
C SER A 3 -19.94 9.01 -0.76
N VAL A 4 -19.24 8.39 -1.72
CA VAL A 4 -18.44 9.08 -2.75
C VAL A 4 -19.33 9.53 -3.92
N LEU A 5 -20.26 8.68 -4.36
CA LEU A 5 -21.24 9.01 -5.41
C LEU A 5 -22.17 10.18 -5.02
N LEU A 6 -22.42 10.37 -3.72
CA LEU A 6 -23.33 11.40 -3.20
C LEU A 6 -22.73 12.81 -3.19
N ARG A 7 -21.41 12.95 -3.30
CA ARG A 7 -20.73 14.26 -3.37
C ARG A 7 -20.65 14.81 -4.79
N ILE A 8 -20.72 13.94 -5.80
CA ILE A 8 -20.65 14.31 -7.23
C ILE A 8 -22.01 14.81 -7.75
N THR A 9 -23.13 14.32 -7.20
CA THR A 9 -24.48 14.66 -7.67
C THR A 9 -25.04 16.02 -7.17
N ARG A 10 -24.34 16.74 -6.28
CA ARG A 10 -24.79 18.06 -5.79
C ARG A 10 -24.46 19.25 -6.70
N ARG A 11 -23.74 19.06 -7.81
CA ARG A 11 -23.37 20.17 -8.73
C ARG A 11 -24.10 20.21 -10.07
N TYR A 12 -24.83 19.15 -10.44
CA TYR A 12 -25.58 19.10 -11.72
C TYR A 12 -26.91 18.39 -11.55
N GLY A 13 -27.93 19.14 -11.12
CA GLY A 13 -29.33 18.72 -11.24
C GLY A 13 -29.91 19.19 -12.58
N TRP A 14 -30.93 18.46 -13.05
CA TRP A 14 -31.84 18.72 -14.17
C TRP A 14 -31.44 18.16 -15.55
N LEU A 15 -31.88 16.94 -15.88
CA LEU A 15 -33.09 16.72 -16.72
C LEU A 15 -33.41 15.21 -16.88
N LEU A 16 -34.71 14.92 -16.84
CA LEU A 16 -35.41 13.64 -16.98
C LEU A 16 -35.24 13.01 -18.39
N LEU A 17 -35.24 11.66 -18.52
CA LEU A 17 -36.47 10.84 -18.75
C LEU A 17 -36.18 9.34 -19.01
N ALA A 18 -36.94 8.51 -18.29
CA ALA A 18 -37.54 7.19 -18.56
C ALA A 18 -37.03 6.24 -19.67
N GLY A 19 -36.97 4.95 -19.32
CA GLY A 19 -36.98 3.84 -20.28
C GLY A 19 -36.84 2.45 -19.67
N THR A 20 -37.86 1.98 -18.93
CA THR A 20 -37.97 0.61 -18.38
C THR A 20 -38.28 -0.42 -19.47
N LEU A 21 -37.62 -1.59 -19.47
CA LEU A 21 -38.21 -2.81 -20.01
C LEU A 21 -37.71 -4.08 -19.26
N LEU A 22 -38.65 -4.70 -18.56
CA LEU A 22 -38.64 -6.08 -18.05
C LEU A 22 -38.97 -7.06 -19.18
N VAL A 23 -38.42 -8.28 -19.16
CA VAL A 23 -39.02 -9.63 -19.42
C VAL A 23 -37.88 -10.64 -19.18
N ALA A 24 -37.78 -11.43 -18.10
CA ALA A 24 -38.56 -12.58 -17.63
C ALA A 24 -38.32 -13.93 -18.38
N CYS A 25 -37.58 -14.82 -17.68
CA CYS A 25 -37.78 -16.27 -17.43
C CYS A 25 -38.09 -17.29 -18.53
N GLY A 26 -37.38 -18.44 -18.45
CA GLY A 26 -37.88 -19.73 -18.95
C GLY A 26 -36.86 -20.89 -18.93
N GLN A 27 -36.95 -21.76 -17.92
CA GLN A 27 -36.50 -23.17 -17.95
C GLN A 27 -37.70 -24.10 -17.72
N PRO A 28 -37.63 -25.34 -18.22
CA PRO A 28 -37.96 -26.54 -17.41
C PRO A 28 -36.92 -27.68 -17.64
N ALA A 29 -36.44 -28.45 -16.65
CA ALA A 29 -37.03 -29.47 -15.77
C ALA A 29 -36.86 -30.95 -16.24
N SER A 30 -36.04 -31.70 -15.46
CA SER A 30 -36.18 -33.07 -14.91
C SER A 30 -36.47 -34.31 -15.77
N HIS A 31 -35.70 -35.39 -15.52
CA HIS A 31 -36.20 -36.78 -15.49
C HIS A 31 -35.41 -37.69 -14.51
N LEU A 32 -36.12 -38.67 -13.96
CA LEU A 32 -35.87 -39.48 -12.75
C LEU A 32 -35.56 -40.96 -13.08
N ALA A 33 -34.86 -41.60 -12.13
CA ALA A 33 -35.04 -42.96 -11.59
C ALA A 33 -34.41 -44.22 -12.25
N GLY A 34 -33.89 -45.08 -11.36
CA GLY A 34 -33.59 -46.50 -11.59
C GLY A 34 -32.82 -47.18 -10.42
N GLN A 35 -33.54 -47.71 -9.43
CA GLN A 35 -33.05 -48.66 -8.40
C GLN A 35 -33.26 -50.11 -8.87
N THR A 36 -32.45 -51.06 -8.39
CA THR A 36 -32.91 -52.37 -7.83
C THR A 36 -31.77 -53.15 -7.16
N ALA A 37 -32.05 -53.76 -6.00
CA ALA A 37 -31.32 -54.85 -5.35
C ALA A 37 -32.34 -55.95 -4.95
N PRO A 38 -31.92 -57.23 -4.80
CA PRO A 38 -32.30 -58.00 -3.59
C PRO A 38 -31.21 -58.99 -3.09
N VAL A 39 -30.96 -59.13 -1.78
CA VAL A 39 -31.46 -60.11 -0.76
C VAL A 39 -30.95 -61.57 -0.94
N THR A 40 -30.37 -62.18 0.12
CA THR A 40 -30.72 -63.52 0.69
C THR A 40 -29.99 -63.79 2.03
N THR A 41 -30.65 -64.58 2.87
CA THR A 41 -30.58 -64.78 4.33
C THR A 41 -29.68 -65.94 4.83
N THR A 42 -29.21 -65.75 6.06
CA THR A 42 -28.63 -66.58 7.15
C THR A 42 -29.00 -68.07 7.27
N ILE A 43 -28.06 -68.94 7.72
CA ILE A 43 -28.28 -70.08 8.67
C ILE A 43 -27.06 -70.30 9.62
N VAL A 44 -27.36 -70.74 10.84
CA VAL A 44 -26.62 -70.85 12.13
C VAL A 44 -25.89 -72.19 12.32
N SER A 45 -24.91 -72.29 13.25
CA SER A 45 -24.67 -73.49 14.10
C SER A 45 -23.81 -73.23 15.37
N SER A 46 -24.47 -73.44 16.53
CA SER A 46 -24.15 -73.86 17.92
C SER A 46 -22.73 -73.94 18.54
N PRO A 47 -22.59 -73.64 19.87
CA PRO A 47 -21.41 -73.93 20.71
C PRO A 47 -21.56 -75.18 21.61
N THR A 48 -20.43 -75.68 22.15
CA THR A 48 -20.31 -76.84 23.07
C THR A 48 -19.95 -76.40 24.51
N ILE A 49 -20.44 -77.14 25.52
CA ILE A 49 -20.33 -76.98 26.99
C ILE A 49 -19.87 -78.36 27.60
N PRO A 50 -19.51 -78.62 28.90
CA PRO A 50 -18.92 -77.88 30.06
C PRO A 50 -17.69 -78.60 30.73
N ALA A 51 -17.11 -78.02 31.80
CA ALA A 51 -16.74 -78.75 33.03
C ALA A 51 -16.71 -77.77 34.24
N THR A 52 -17.66 -77.83 35.17
CA THR A 52 -17.71 -78.57 36.46
C THR A 52 -17.14 -77.79 37.65
N ALA A 53 -17.99 -77.65 38.66
CA ALA A 53 -17.89 -76.77 39.83
C ALA A 53 -17.03 -77.32 40.97
N THR A 54 -16.65 -76.43 41.89
CA THR A 54 -16.45 -76.76 43.31
C THR A 54 -16.99 -75.62 44.16
N SER A 55 -17.85 -75.98 45.11
CA SER A 55 -18.63 -75.13 46.00
C SER A 55 -18.01 -75.06 47.41
N THR A 56 -18.01 -73.88 48.02
CA THR A 56 -17.95 -73.70 49.49
C THR A 56 -18.55 -72.32 49.86
N PRO A 57 -18.98 -72.08 51.11
CA PRO A 57 -20.38 -71.87 51.44
C PRO A 57 -20.78 -70.41 51.63
N THR A 58 -22.08 -70.19 51.45
CA THR A 58 -22.87 -68.98 51.66
C THR A 58 -22.78 -68.44 53.08
N VAL A 59 -22.45 -67.15 53.21
CA VAL A 59 -22.80 -66.31 54.36
C VAL A 59 -23.88 -65.33 53.90
N THR A 60 -25.08 -65.49 54.43
CA THR A 60 -26.22 -64.59 54.19
C THR A 60 -26.00 -63.29 54.97
N LEU A 61 -25.81 -62.18 54.27
CA LEU A 61 -25.84 -60.84 54.86
C LEU A 61 -27.11 -60.12 54.39
N THR A 62 -27.92 -59.71 55.37
CA THR A 62 -29.13 -58.89 55.22
C THR A 62 -28.79 -57.54 54.56
N PRO A 63 -29.55 -57.04 53.57
CA PRO A 63 -29.29 -55.74 52.98
C PRO A 63 -29.65 -54.61 53.97
N THR A 64 -28.65 -53.78 54.30
CA THR A 64 -28.82 -52.49 54.97
C THR A 64 -29.21 -51.43 53.93
N PRO A 65 -30.15 -50.50 54.23
CA PRO A 65 -30.57 -49.48 53.28
C PRO A 65 -29.39 -48.59 52.86
N THR A 66 -29.25 -48.36 51.56
CA THR A 66 -28.27 -47.42 50.99
C THR A 66 -28.85 -46.01 51.06
N ASP A 67 -28.22 -45.15 51.85
CA ASP A 67 -28.49 -43.71 51.86
C ASP A 67 -28.11 -43.08 50.51
N THR A 68 -29.07 -42.41 49.89
CA THR A 68 -28.85 -41.60 48.68
C THR A 68 -28.18 -40.30 49.09
N LEU A 69 -26.92 -40.09 48.68
CA LEU A 69 -26.20 -38.84 48.92
C LEU A 69 -26.77 -37.73 48.04
N THR A 70 -27.34 -36.70 48.68
CA THR A 70 -27.71 -35.42 48.05
C THR A 70 -26.44 -34.71 47.57
N PRO A 71 -26.34 -34.25 46.31
CA PRO A 71 -25.15 -33.53 45.85
C PRO A 71 -25.05 -32.15 46.52
N SER A 72 -23.86 -31.83 47.01
CA SER A 72 -23.50 -30.54 47.59
C SER A 72 -23.27 -29.49 46.48
N PRO A 73 -23.70 -28.22 46.64
CA PRO A 73 -23.55 -27.21 45.59
C PRO A 73 -22.07 -26.92 45.30
N THR A 74 -21.69 -26.99 44.03
CA THR A 74 -20.36 -26.58 43.54
C THR A 74 -20.23 -25.05 43.63
N ALA A 75 -19.20 -24.57 44.33
CA ALA A 75 -18.87 -23.15 44.36
C ALA A 75 -18.44 -22.68 42.96
N THR A 76 -19.19 -21.73 42.39
CA THR A 76 -18.84 -21.08 41.12
C THR A 76 -17.81 -20.00 41.39
N LEU A 77 -16.62 -20.11 40.79
CA LEU A 77 -15.59 -19.08 40.88
C LEU A 77 -16.01 -17.87 40.03
N THR A 78 -16.08 -16.70 40.66
CA THR A 78 -16.32 -15.43 39.98
C THR A 78 -15.12 -15.08 39.10
N PRO A 79 -15.27 -14.85 37.78
CA PRO A 79 -14.17 -14.44 36.93
C PRO A 79 -13.65 -13.05 37.35
N SER A 80 -12.33 -12.93 37.49
CA SER A 80 -11.63 -11.66 37.69
C SER A 80 -11.69 -10.85 36.39
N PRO A 81 -12.00 -9.53 36.42
CA PRO A 81 -12.08 -8.75 35.19
C PRO A 81 -10.70 -8.65 34.54
N THR A 82 -10.62 -9.08 33.28
CA THR A 82 -9.47 -8.84 32.39
C THR A 82 -9.22 -7.33 32.29
N PRO A 83 -7.97 -6.85 32.42
CA PRO A 83 -7.67 -5.44 32.21
C PRO A 83 -8.09 -5.05 30.78
N THR A 84 -9.04 -4.13 30.68
CA THR A 84 -9.44 -3.51 29.42
C THR A 84 -8.24 -2.74 28.87
N GLU A 85 -7.74 -3.14 27.70
CA GLU A 85 -6.74 -2.35 26.99
C GLU A 85 -7.32 -0.96 26.73
N THR A 86 -6.65 0.08 27.23
CA THR A 86 -6.99 1.46 26.91
C THR A 86 -6.88 1.62 25.39
N PRO A 87 -7.95 2.05 24.68
CA PRO A 87 -7.89 2.23 23.25
C PRO A 87 -6.78 3.24 22.94
N THR A 88 -5.84 2.84 22.07
CA THR A 88 -4.85 3.76 21.52
C THR A 88 -5.62 4.89 20.83
N PRO A 89 -5.34 6.17 21.12
CA PRO A 89 -6.06 7.28 20.51
C PRO A 89 -5.99 7.16 18.98
N THR A 90 -7.15 7.11 18.32
CA THR A 90 -7.24 7.18 16.87
C THR A 90 -6.60 8.49 16.43
N ALA A 91 -5.53 8.42 15.63
CA ALA A 91 -4.86 9.59 15.10
C ALA A 91 -5.89 10.47 14.37
N THR A 92 -6.00 11.74 14.78
CA THR A 92 -6.81 12.72 14.06
C THR A 92 -6.25 12.84 12.64
N PRO A 93 -7.06 12.64 11.58
CA PRO A 93 -6.55 12.73 10.21
C PRO A 93 -6.01 14.14 9.97
N THR A 94 -4.73 14.24 9.60
CA THR A 94 -4.15 15.49 9.11
C THR A 94 -4.88 15.85 7.81
N VAL A 95 -5.46 17.05 7.75
CA VAL A 95 -6.13 17.58 6.56
C VAL A 95 -5.18 18.53 5.83
N LEU A 96 -5.37 18.68 4.51
CA LEU A 96 -4.69 19.72 3.74
C LEU A 96 -4.92 21.06 4.45
N PRO A 97 -3.87 21.86 4.73
CA PRO A 97 -4.06 23.17 5.33
C PRO A 97 -4.95 24.05 4.45
N THR A 98 -5.86 24.81 5.06
CA THR A 98 -6.67 25.79 4.33
C THR A 98 -5.75 26.86 3.74
N PRO A 99 -5.73 27.06 2.41
CA PRO A 99 -4.94 28.12 1.81
C PRO A 99 -5.34 29.50 2.33
N ASP A 100 -4.36 30.36 2.57
CA ASP A 100 -4.59 31.74 3.01
C ASP A 100 -5.02 32.69 1.88
N GLY A 101 -5.16 32.16 0.66
CA GLY A 101 -5.61 32.87 -0.53
C GLY A 101 -4.51 33.62 -1.29
N VAL A 102 -3.26 33.54 -0.85
CA VAL A 102 -2.12 34.15 -1.55
C VAL A 102 -1.52 33.15 -2.52
N VAL A 103 -1.45 33.52 -3.81
CA VAL A 103 -0.70 32.74 -4.80
C VAL A 103 0.79 32.92 -4.53
N ARG A 104 1.50 31.81 -4.33
CA ARG A 104 2.95 31.78 -4.07
C ARG A 104 3.65 30.93 -5.10
N GLU A 105 4.91 31.29 -5.31
CA GLU A 105 5.87 30.46 -6.00
C GLU A 105 7.06 30.21 -5.08
N ALA A 106 7.63 29.02 -5.14
CA ALA A 106 8.82 28.64 -4.41
C ALA A 106 9.81 27.97 -5.36
N ARG A 107 11.08 28.40 -5.32
CA ARG A 107 12.14 27.74 -6.05
C ARG A 107 12.71 26.61 -5.20
N VAL A 108 12.18 25.41 -5.41
CA VAL A 108 12.59 24.18 -4.73
C VAL A 108 12.86 23.12 -5.77
N PRO A 109 14.14 22.78 -6.01
CA PRO A 109 14.51 21.67 -6.86
C PRO A 109 13.98 20.34 -6.29
N ILE A 110 13.31 19.56 -7.14
CA ILE A 110 12.84 18.21 -6.81
C ILE A 110 13.58 17.24 -7.73
N LEU A 111 14.60 16.57 -7.21
CA LEU A 111 15.38 15.60 -7.97
C LEU A 111 14.57 14.32 -8.19
N MET A 112 14.57 13.81 -9.42
CA MET A 112 13.88 12.58 -9.81
C MET A 112 14.91 11.49 -10.16
N TYR A 113 15.04 10.52 -9.28
CA TYR A 113 15.79 9.27 -9.47
C TYR A 113 14.84 8.10 -9.71
N HIS A 114 15.37 6.97 -10.19
CA HIS A 114 14.61 5.72 -10.37
C HIS A 114 15.47 4.56 -9.82
N TYR A 115 16.32 3.96 -10.66
CA TYR A 115 17.21 2.87 -10.26
C TYR A 115 18.52 3.39 -9.67
N LEU A 116 18.90 2.84 -8.53
CA LEU A 116 20.18 3.09 -7.86
C LEU A 116 21.07 1.86 -7.93
N SER A 117 21.35 1.41 -9.14
CA SER A 117 22.13 0.22 -9.45
C SER A 117 22.87 0.37 -10.78
N ASP A 118 23.95 -0.38 -10.99
CA ASP A 118 24.51 -0.50 -12.32
C ASP A 118 23.53 -1.25 -13.23
N PRO A 119 23.26 -0.75 -14.45
CA PRO A 119 22.31 -1.41 -15.35
C PRO A 119 22.84 -2.81 -15.75
N PRO A 120 21.98 -3.84 -15.78
CA PRO A 120 22.41 -5.18 -16.13
C PRO A 120 22.89 -5.26 -17.60
N PRO A 121 23.72 -6.27 -17.94
CA PRO A 121 24.10 -6.52 -19.33
C PRO A 121 22.88 -6.63 -20.25
N GLY A 122 22.91 -5.93 -21.38
CA GLY A 122 21.80 -5.94 -22.34
C GLY A 122 20.60 -5.06 -21.95
N ALA A 123 20.69 -4.26 -20.89
CA ALA A 123 19.70 -3.24 -20.54
C ALA A 123 19.30 -2.42 -21.78
N ASP A 124 18.07 -1.92 -21.84
CA ASP A 124 17.66 -1.03 -22.93
C ASP A 124 18.14 0.41 -22.67
N ARG A 125 17.74 1.35 -23.54
CA ARG A 125 18.11 2.76 -23.37
C ARG A 125 17.47 3.39 -22.13
N TYR A 126 16.28 2.96 -21.73
CA TYR A 126 15.54 3.55 -20.62
C TYR A 126 16.13 3.09 -19.30
N ARG A 127 16.34 1.78 -19.12
CA ARG A 127 17.05 1.23 -17.96
C ARG A 127 18.39 1.92 -17.79
N ARG A 128 19.20 2.08 -18.84
CA ARG A 128 20.48 2.83 -18.74
C ARG A 128 20.31 4.31 -18.35
N ASP A 129 19.40 5.03 -19.00
CA ASP A 129 19.19 6.46 -18.73
C ASP A 129 18.66 6.72 -17.31
N LEU A 130 17.93 5.76 -16.74
CA LEU A 130 17.32 5.84 -15.41
C LEU A 130 18.16 5.21 -14.28
N SER A 131 19.36 4.69 -14.60
CA SER A 131 20.23 3.99 -13.63
C SER A 131 21.40 4.84 -13.19
N VAL A 132 21.35 5.33 -11.96
CA VAL A 132 22.49 6.02 -11.32
C VAL A 132 23.24 5.00 -10.47
N SER A 133 24.53 4.83 -10.69
CA SER A 133 25.34 3.92 -9.86
C SER A 133 25.38 4.41 -8.40
N PRO A 134 25.46 3.52 -7.39
CA PRO A 134 25.56 3.93 -5.98
C PRO A 134 26.74 4.88 -5.72
N ALA A 135 27.88 4.66 -6.38
CA ALA A 135 29.06 5.51 -6.25
C ALA A 135 28.84 6.92 -6.81
N LEU A 136 28.07 7.06 -7.90
CA LEU A 136 27.72 8.37 -8.46
C LEU A 136 26.69 9.09 -7.57
N PHE A 137 25.68 8.37 -7.09
CA PHE A 137 24.70 8.93 -6.16
C PHE A 137 25.34 9.40 -4.85
N GLU A 138 26.30 8.65 -4.32
CA GLU A 138 27.08 9.08 -3.14
C GLU A 138 27.84 10.39 -3.41
N GLN A 139 28.42 10.55 -4.60
CA GLN A 139 29.06 11.81 -5.00
C GLN A 139 28.05 12.97 -5.08
N HIS A 140 26.83 12.72 -5.57
CA HIS A 140 25.76 13.72 -5.57
C HIS A 140 25.42 14.16 -4.14
N LEU A 141 25.20 13.23 -3.21
CA LEU A 141 24.87 13.54 -1.82
C LEU A 141 26.02 14.27 -1.10
N ALA A 142 27.27 13.85 -1.32
CA ALA A 142 28.44 14.51 -0.76
C ALA A 142 28.51 15.97 -1.22
N TRP A 143 28.36 16.20 -2.52
CA TRP A 143 28.38 17.54 -3.08
C TRP A 143 27.21 18.39 -2.58
N LEU A 144 25.98 17.86 -2.55
CA LEU A 144 24.81 18.58 -2.01
C LEU A 144 25.05 19.04 -0.57
N ARG A 145 25.60 18.16 0.26
CA ARG A 145 25.94 18.47 1.66
C ARG A 145 27.03 19.53 1.75
N GLU A 146 28.09 19.44 0.95
CA GLU A 146 29.15 20.46 0.88
C GLU A 146 28.64 21.83 0.42
N GLN A 147 27.65 21.87 -0.48
CA GLN A 147 27.02 23.10 -0.92
C GLN A 147 25.97 23.64 0.05
N GLY A 148 25.72 22.95 1.17
CA GLY A 148 24.78 23.39 2.21
C GLY A 148 23.31 23.19 1.84
N TYR A 149 22.99 22.25 0.95
CA TYR A 149 21.60 21.86 0.72
C TYR A 149 21.03 21.12 1.93
N GLU A 150 19.76 21.39 2.22
CA GLU A 150 18.98 20.72 3.26
C GLU A 150 17.76 20.07 2.62
N SER A 151 17.56 18.76 2.84
CA SER A 151 16.35 18.08 2.37
C SER A 151 15.13 18.56 3.13
N ILE A 152 14.06 18.87 2.41
CA ILE A 152 12.73 19.09 2.99
C ILE A 152 11.75 18.02 2.48
N THR A 153 10.60 17.90 3.13
CA THR A 153 9.51 17.03 2.67
C THR A 153 8.57 17.75 1.69
N LEU A 154 7.77 16.98 0.95
CA LEU A 154 6.70 17.56 0.12
C LEU A 154 5.63 18.27 0.95
N ASP A 155 5.37 17.82 2.19
CA ASP A 155 4.49 18.53 3.13
C ASP A 155 5.04 19.93 3.48
N GLN A 156 6.34 20.04 3.76
CA GLN A 156 6.97 21.34 4.03
C GLN A 156 6.92 22.28 2.83
N LEU A 157 7.19 21.77 1.61
CA LEU A 157 7.00 22.55 0.38
C LEU A 157 5.55 23.01 0.24
N LEU A 158 4.59 22.12 0.47
CA LEU A 158 3.18 22.46 0.37
C LEU A 158 2.77 23.53 1.38
N ARG A 159 3.20 23.41 2.64
CA ARG A 159 2.94 24.42 3.68
C ARG A 159 3.58 25.76 3.35
N ASN A 160 4.77 25.77 2.75
CA ASN A 160 5.35 26.99 2.24
C ASN A 160 4.47 27.64 1.16
N LEU A 161 4.04 26.87 0.17
CA LEU A 161 3.22 27.39 -0.93
C LEU A 161 1.83 27.87 -0.45
N VAL A 162 1.23 27.17 0.50
CA VAL A 162 -0.16 27.38 0.94
C VAL A 162 -0.29 28.34 2.13
N LEU A 163 0.68 28.35 3.03
CA LEU A 163 0.67 29.13 4.28
C LEU A 163 1.83 30.13 4.41
N GLY A 164 2.83 30.06 3.51
CA GLY A 164 4.03 30.87 3.64
C GLY A 164 4.97 30.44 4.76
N GLU A 165 4.90 29.19 5.24
CA GLU A 165 5.86 28.67 6.21
C GLU A 165 7.29 28.74 5.65
N PRO A 166 8.29 29.15 6.45
CA PRO A 166 9.65 29.34 5.96
C PRO A 166 10.31 28.02 5.57
N LEU A 167 11.16 28.07 4.55
CA LEU A 167 12.04 26.98 4.11
C LEU A 167 13.50 27.30 4.50
N PRO A 168 14.38 26.29 4.57
CA PRO A 168 15.82 26.53 4.69
C PRO A 168 16.35 27.31 3.47
N GLU A 169 17.58 27.83 3.56
CA GLU A 169 18.17 28.68 2.51
C GLU A 169 18.38 27.94 1.19
N ARG A 170 18.74 26.64 1.26
CA ARG A 170 18.96 25.78 0.09
C ARG A 170 18.11 24.51 0.19
N PRO A 171 16.78 24.63 0.06
CA PRO A 171 15.89 23.48 0.15
C PRO A 171 16.08 22.57 -1.06
N ILE A 172 16.02 21.26 -0.84
CA ILE A 172 15.96 20.28 -1.92
C ILE A 172 15.00 19.15 -1.55
N ILE A 173 14.36 18.55 -2.55
CA ILE A 173 13.57 17.33 -2.36
C ILE A 173 14.21 16.25 -3.23
N ILE A 174 14.45 15.08 -2.66
CA ILE A 174 15.03 13.94 -3.36
C ILE A 174 13.95 12.87 -3.50
N THR A 175 13.56 12.57 -4.72
CA THR A 175 12.48 11.62 -5.03
C THR A 175 12.99 10.42 -5.82
N PHE A 176 12.37 9.26 -5.57
CA PHE A 176 12.64 8.01 -6.26
C PHE A 176 11.30 7.42 -6.73
N ASP A 177 11.23 7.06 -8.00
CA ASP A 177 10.02 6.48 -8.59
C ASP A 177 10.09 4.94 -8.64
N ASP A 178 8.94 4.32 -8.88
CA ASP A 178 8.68 2.89 -9.08
C ASP A 178 8.80 1.96 -7.85
N GLY A 179 9.66 2.29 -6.89
CA GLY A 179 9.84 1.50 -5.67
C GLY A 179 10.76 0.30 -5.83
N TYR A 180 11.84 0.44 -6.60
CA TYR A 180 12.80 -0.63 -6.84
C TYR A 180 13.55 -1.08 -5.58
N ALA A 181 13.88 -2.36 -5.46
CA ALA A 181 14.59 -2.92 -4.31
C ALA A 181 15.96 -2.25 -4.06
N ASP A 182 16.60 -1.75 -5.12
CA ASP A 182 17.86 -1.02 -5.03
C ASP A 182 17.74 0.34 -4.30
N ASN A 183 16.53 0.89 -4.20
CA ASN A 183 16.26 2.10 -3.42
C ASN A 183 16.45 1.82 -1.92
N TYR A 184 16.00 0.67 -1.43
CA TYR A 184 16.29 0.22 -0.07
C TYR A 184 17.75 -0.19 0.09
N ALA A 185 18.30 -0.98 -0.83
CA ALA A 185 19.65 -1.54 -0.67
C ALA A 185 20.76 -0.48 -0.79
N ASN A 186 20.59 0.54 -1.64
CA ASN A 186 21.64 1.48 -1.99
C ASN A 186 21.29 2.93 -1.63
N ALA A 187 20.09 3.40 -1.96
CA ALA A 187 19.73 4.81 -1.74
C ALA A 187 19.53 5.11 -0.25
N PHE A 188 18.74 4.30 0.44
CA PHE A 188 18.40 4.46 1.86
C PHE A 188 19.63 4.59 2.79
N PRO A 189 20.62 3.66 2.79
CA PRO A 189 21.78 3.79 3.66
C PRO A 189 22.64 5.02 3.33
N LEU A 190 22.71 5.43 2.06
CA LEU A 190 23.43 6.63 1.66
C LEU A 190 22.71 7.91 2.10
N LEU A 191 21.38 8.00 1.92
CA LEU A 191 20.59 9.12 2.44
C LEU A 191 20.78 9.28 3.95
N ALA A 192 20.68 8.18 4.71
CA ALA A 192 20.91 8.18 6.16
C ALA A 192 22.35 8.61 6.52
N LYS A 193 23.37 8.11 5.80
CA LYS A 193 24.78 8.48 6.01
C LYS A 193 25.01 9.98 5.82
N TYR A 194 24.37 10.59 4.82
CA TYR A 194 24.54 12.00 4.51
C TYR A 194 23.57 12.93 5.24
N GLY A 195 22.56 12.39 5.95
CA GLY A 195 21.58 13.15 6.72
C GLY A 195 20.49 13.77 5.86
N PHE A 196 20.17 13.16 4.71
CA PHE A 196 19.09 13.59 3.84
C PHE A 196 17.86 12.70 4.02
N GLY A 197 16.67 13.31 3.95
CA GLY A 197 15.42 12.60 3.72
C GLY A 197 15.19 12.31 2.23
N GLY A 198 14.40 11.28 1.93
CA GLY A 198 13.97 10.94 0.59
C GLY A 198 12.49 10.57 0.55
N THR A 199 11.84 10.87 -0.58
CA THR A 199 10.46 10.45 -0.87
C THR A 199 10.47 9.37 -1.95
N PHE A 200 9.83 8.24 -1.67
CA PHE A 200 9.77 7.09 -2.56
C PHE A 200 8.33 6.91 -3.04
N PHE A 201 8.09 7.09 -4.34
CA PHE A 201 6.81 6.82 -4.97
C PHE A 201 6.77 5.37 -5.41
N VAL A 202 5.86 4.58 -4.83
CA VAL A 202 5.84 3.13 -5.01
C VAL A 202 4.62 2.66 -5.79
N VAL A 203 4.83 1.67 -6.66
CA VAL A 203 3.75 0.96 -7.35
C VAL A 203 3.24 -0.12 -6.42
N THR A 204 2.07 0.10 -5.82
CA THR A 204 1.68 -0.69 -4.63
C THR A 204 1.43 -2.16 -4.90
N GLU A 205 0.96 -2.53 -6.10
CA GLU A 205 0.80 -3.94 -6.49
C GLU A 205 2.16 -4.66 -6.59
N LEU A 206 3.22 -3.98 -7.03
CA LEU A 206 4.56 -4.56 -7.13
C LEU A 206 5.14 -4.77 -5.73
N ALA A 207 4.96 -3.81 -4.82
CA ALA A 207 5.32 -3.95 -3.42
C ALA A 207 4.58 -5.09 -2.71
N GLU A 208 3.29 -5.27 -3.00
CA GLU A 208 2.49 -6.37 -2.46
C GLU A 208 3.01 -7.72 -2.93
N ARG A 209 3.26 -7.87 -4.24
CA ARG A 209 3.81 -9.10 -4.81
C ARG A 209 5.19 -9.43 -4.27
N ALA A 210 6.05 -8.42 -4.11
CA ALA A 210 7.35 -8.55 -3.47
C ALA A 210 7.21 -9.05 -2.03
N SER A 211 6.33 -8.42 -1.24
CA SER A 211 6.09 -8.77 0.16
C SER A 211 5.49 -10.17 0.34
N ALA A 212 4.68 -10.61 -0.62
CA ALA A 212 4.11 -11.95 -0.65
C ALA A 212 5.08 -13.03 -1.18
N GLY A 213 6.32 -12.66 -1.57
CA GLY A 213 7.30 -13.58 -2.10
C GLY A 213 6.90 -14.20 -3.44
N MET A 214 6.11 -13.47 -4.24
CA MET A 214 5.63 -13.96 -5.53
C MET A 214 6.75 -13.95 -6.59
N THR A 215 6.55 -14.78 -7.62
CA THR A 215 7.43 -14.88 -8.79
C THR A 215 6.65 -14.42 -10.03
N ALA A 216 7.27 -13.63 -10.89
CA ALA A 216 6.71 -13.19 -12.16
C ALA A 216 6.66 -14.35 -13.18
N PRO A 217 5.88 -14.24 -14.27
CA PRO A 217 5.74 -15.31 -15.26
C PRO A 217 7.03 -15.74 -15.95
N ASP A 218 8.04 -14.87 -16.01
CA ASP A 218 9.38 -15.13 -16.56
C ASP A 218 10.34 -15.77 -15.54
N GLY A 219 9.89 -15.99 -14.30
CA GLY A 219 10.65 -16.64 -13.23
C GLY A 219 11.39 -15.70 -12.29
N THR A 220 11.31 -14.38 -12.47
CA THR A 220 11.94 -13.42 -11.55
C THR A 220 11.16 -13.33 -10.23
N VAL A 221 11.85 -13.19 -9.10
CA VAL A 221 11.20 -12.97 -7.80
C VAL A 221 10.95 -11.48 -7.63
N TYR A 222 9.70 -11.08 -7.36
CA TYR A 222 9.36 -9.65 -7.25
C TYR A 222 10.18 -8.93 -6.16
N ALA A 223 10.56 -9.63 -5.09
CA ALA A 223 11.39 -9.08 -4.01
C ALA A 223 12.85 -8.80 -4.42
N ASP A 224 13.32 -9.33 -5.56
CA ASP A 224 14.65 -8.98 -6.09
C ASP A 224 14.62 -7.64 -6.84
N ASP A 225 13.45 -7.28 -7.40
CA ASP A 225 13.28 -6.08 -8.23
C ASP A 225 12.60 -4.91 -7.48
N TYR A 226 11.71 -5.19 -6.53
CA TYR A 226 10.88 -4.19 -5.85
C TYR A 226 10.95 -4.30 -4.33
N MET A 227 10.81 -3.14 -3.66
CA MET A 227 10.80 -3.09 -2.20
C MET A 227 9.57 -3.80 -1.63
N THR A 228 9.79 -4.51 -0.52
CA THR A 228 8.73 -5.08 0.32
C THR A 228 8.18 -4.04 1.30
N TRP A 229 6.99 -4.28 1.83
CA TRP A 229 6.39 -3.47 2.90
C TRP A 229 7.27 -3.44 4.15
N GLY A 230 7.92 -4.55 4.51
CA GLY A 230 8.84 -4.60 5.65
C GLY A 230 10.05 -3.67 5.48
N GLN A 231 10.63 -3.63 4.27
CA GLN A 231 11.71 -2.69 3.95
C GLN A 231 11.23 -1.23 4.02
N MET A 232 10.04 -0.94 3.50
CA MET A 232 9.47 0.41 3.55
C MET A 232 9.11 0.85 4.97
N GLN A 233 8.68 -0.06 5.85
CA GLN A 233 8.47 0.23 7.28
C GLN A 233 9.77 0.64 7.97
N GLU A 234 10.89 -0.04 7.67
CA GLU A 234 12.20 0.33 8.20
C GLU A 234 12.65 1.71 7.69
N MET A 235 12.48 1.97 6.39
CA MET A 235 12.79 3.26 5.79
C MET A 235 11.96 4.40 6.43
N GLN A 236 10.66 4.17 6.64
CA GLN A 236 9.77 5.12 7.29
C GLN A 236 10.20 5.40 8.73
N ALA A 237 10.57 4.37 9.50
CA ALA A 237 11.08 4.53 10.86
C ALA A 237 12.38 5.36 10.92
N ALA A 238 13.15 5.38 9.83
CA ALA A 238 14.34 6.20 9.67
C ALA A 238 14.08 7.58 9.03
N GLY A 239 12.80 7.96 8.84
CA GLY A 239 12.41 9.28 8.36
C GLY A 239 12.28 9.43 6.84
N MET A 240 12.30 8.32 6.10
CA MET A 240 11.95 8.34 4.67
C MET A 240 10.44 8.40 4.47
N ASP A 241 10.00 9.01 3.38
CA ASP A 241 8.57 9.16 3.08
C ASP A 241 8.15 8.22 1.93
N ILE A 242 7.02 7.53 2.07
CA ILE A 242 6.49 6.60 1.08
C ILE A 242 5.17 7.13 0.52
N GLN A 243 5.13 7.36 -0.79
CA GLN A 243 4.02 8.02 -1.50
C GLN A 243 3.55 7.17 -2.69
N CYS A 244 2.49 7.63 -3.37
CA CYS A 244 1.81 6.82 -4.37
C CYS A 244 2.41 6.94 -5.78
N HIS A 245 2.66 5.82 -6.46
CA HIS A 245 2.95 5.78 -7.90
C HIS A 245 1.89 5.02 -8.71
N ALA A 246 0.62 5.25 -8.34
CA ALA A 246 -0.53 4.42 -8.72
C ALA A 246 -0.41 2.97 -8.26
N ARG A 247 -1.42 2.16 -8.57
CA ARG A 247 -1.47 0.76 -8.13
C ARG A 247 -0.63 -0.16 -9.03
N VAL A 248 -0.73 -0.01 -10.35
CA VAL A 248 -0.06 -0.89 -11.32
C VAL A 248 0.73 -0.18 -12.43
N HIS A 249 1.02 1.12 -12.30
CA HIS A 249 1.85 1.88 -13.25
C HIS A 249 1.33 1.88 -14.71
N GLU A 250 0.02 2.05 -14.88
CA GLU A 250 -0.62 2.24 -16.19
C GLU A 250 -0.73 3.75 -16.54
N ASP A 251 -0.94 4.06 -17.82
CA ASP A 251 -1.34 5.41 -18.24
C ASP A 251 -2.74 5.72 -17.67
N LEU A 252 -2.79 6.64 -16.71
CA LEU A 252 -4.01 7.01 -15.99
C LEU A 252 -5.03 7.77 -16.84
N THR A 253 -4.62 8.30 -18.00
CA THR A 253 -5.50 9.03 -18.91
C THR A 253 -6.26 8.10 -19.85
N ASP A 254 -5.74 6.90 -20.10
CA ASP A 254 -6.32 5.90 -21.01
C ASP A 254 -7.10 4.81 -20.25
N MET A 255 -7.94 5.21 -19.30
CA MET A 255 -8.78 4.30 -18.53
C MET A 255 -10.12 4.90 -18.12
N ASP A 256 -11.13 4.06 -17.96
CA ASP A 256 -12.45 4.45 -17.45
C ASP A 256 -12.41 4.88 -15.97
N ASP A 257 -13.51 5.47 -15.50
CA ASP A 257 -13.60 6.01 -14.14
C ASP A 257 -13.47 4.90 -13.08
N GLU A 258 -13.97 3.70 -13.34
CA GLU A 258 -13.92 2.59 -12.38
C GLU A 258 -12.48 2.10 -12.19
N ARG A 259 -11.72 1.94 -13.28
CA ARG A 259 -10.30 1.58 -13.24
C ARG A 259 -9.47 2.68 -12.61
N LEU A 260 -9.75 3.94 -12.90
CA LEU A 260 -9.02 5.07 -12.30
C LEU A 260 -9.27 5.16 -10.80
N ILE A 261 -10.52 5.00 -10.35
CA ILE A 261 -10.85 4.90 -8.92
C ILE A 261 -10.10 3.72 -8.28
N TRP A 262 -10.03 2.57 -8.95
CA TRP A 262 -9.33 1.39 -8.46
C TRP A 262 -7.81 1.62 -8.33
N GLN A 263 -7.19 2.39 -9.23
CA GLN A 263 -5.80 2.80 -9.13
C GLN A 263 -5.57 3.72 -7.92
N VAL A 264 -6.39 4.77 -7.78
CA VAL A 264 -6.26 5.81 -6.75
C VAL A 264 -6.51 5.23 -5.35
N LEU A 265 -7.70 4.63 -5.13
CA LEU A 265 -8.09 4.09 -3.83
C LEU A 265 -7.22 2.90 -3.44
N GLY A 266 -6.91 2.02 -4.40
CA GLY A 266 -6.07 0.86 -4.13
C GLY A 266 -4.67 1.26 -3.68
N CYS A 267 -4.08 2.27 -4.33
CA CYS A 267 -2.78 2.80 -3.90
C CYS A 267 -2.84 3.36 -2.47
N ARG A 268 -3.85 4.20 -2.17
CA ARG A 268 -4.05 4.75 -0.83
C ARG A 268 -4.20 3.66 0.22
N GLU A 269 -5.11 2.73 0.00
CA GLU A 269 -5.47 1.70 0.98
C GLU A 269 -4.30 0.78 1.28
N MET A 270 -3.52 0.39 0.27
CA MET A 270 -2.35 -0.47 0.45
C MET A 270 -1.24 0.21 1.24
N ILE A 271 -0.96 1.49 0.96
CA ILE A 271 0.04 2.25 1.73
C ILE A 271 -0.47 2.44 3.18
N GLU A 272 -1.72 2.83 3.36
CA GLU A 272 -2.32 3.07 4.68
C GLU A 272 -2.38 1.80 5.54
N SER A 273 -2.75 0.65 4.96
CA SER A 273 -2.83 -0.62 5.69
C SER A 273 -1.47 -1.17 6.11
N ASN A 274 -0.43 -0.96 5.29
CA ASN A 274 0.88 -1.54 5.53
C ASN A 274 1.81 -0.62 6.32
N LEU A 275 1.69 0.71 6.16
CA LEU A 275 2.62 1.68 6.73
C LEU A 275 1.97 2.60 7.76
N GLY A 276 0.65 2.48 8.00
CA GLY A 276 -0.08 3.32 8.96
C GLY A 276 -0.10 4.81 8.59
N GLN A 277 0.36 5.17 7.39
CA GLN A 277 0.34 6.53 6.88
C GLN A 277 -0.51 6.60 5.62
N ARG A 278 -1.29 7.67 5.50
CA ARG A 278 -2.03 7.95 4.27
C ARG A 278 -1.11 8.70 3.30
N PRO A 279 -0.90 8.22 2.05
CA PRO A 279 -0.15 8.98 1.06
C PRO A 279 -0.88 10.27 0.74
N ARG A 280 -0.11 11.34 0.54
CA ARG A 280 -0.59 12.70 0.23
C ARG A 280 -0.15 13.18 -1.13
N PHE A 281 0.83 12.53 -1.72
CA PHE A 281 1.36 12.90 -3.02
C PHE A 281 1.31 11.72 -3.96
N VAL A 282 1.06 12.02 -5.23
CA VAL A 282 1.17 11.06 -6.33
C VAL A 282 2.28 11.52 -7.28
N ALA A 283 3.13 10.60 -7.71
CA ALA A 283 3.87 10.77 -8.94
C ALA A 283 3.10 10.10 -10.07
N TYR A 284 2.82 10.80 -11.16
CA TYR A 284 2.06 10.21 -12.26
C TYR A 284 2.94 9.24 -13.06
N PRO A 285 2.49 7.99 -13.31
CA PRO A 285 3.22 7.04 -14.14
C PRO A 285 3.64 7.65 -15.47
N SER A 286 4.93 7.54 -15.82
CA SER A 286 5.52 8.17 -17.01
C SER A 286 5.33 9.69 -17.13
N GLY A 287 4.88 10.37 -16.08
CA GLY A 287 4.52 11.79 -16.10
C GLY A 287 3.25 12.13 -16.89
N ILE A 288 2.45 11.12 -17.26
CA ILE A 288 1.24 11.30 -18.07
C ILE A 288 0.04 11.53 -17.14
N TYR A 289 -0.64 12.66 -17.34
CA TYR A 289 -1.83 13.04 -16.58
C TYR A 289 -2.68 14.05 -17.35
N ASP A 290 -3.93 14.18 -16.94
CA ASP A 290 -4.83 15.25 -17.33
C ASP A 290 -5.59 15.80 -16.11
N GLN A 291 -6.47 16.78 -16.32
CA GLN A 291 -7.25 17.36 -15.23
C GLN A 291 -8.16 16.33 -14.55
N ARG A 292 -8.72 15.36 -15.31
CA ARG A 292 -9.58 14.32 -14.76
C ARG A 292 -8.79 13.47 -13.77
N VAL A 293 -7.59 13.03 -14.12
CA VAL A 293 -6.70 12.27 -13.23
C VAL A 293 -6.38 13.09 -11.97
N ALA A 294 -6.01 14.36 -12.10
CA ALA A 294 -5.72 15.23 -10.96
C ALA A 294 -6.94 15.36 -10.03
N ASP A 295 -8.14 15.54 -10.58
CA ASP A 295 -9.39 15.66 -9.81
C ASP A 295 -9.72 14.37 -9.02
N PHE A 296 -9.45 13.20 -9.59
CA PHE A 296 -9.65 11.92 -8.88
C PHE A 296 -8.73 11.80 -7.65
N PHE A 297 -7.43 12.11 -7.79
CA PHE A 297 -6.51 12.13 -6.65
C PHE A 297 -6.90 13.18 -5.61
N ALA A 298 -7.24 14.40 -6.04
CA ALA A 298 -7.70 15.46 -5.14
C ALA A 298 -8.96 15.04 -4.36
N SER A 299 -9.88 14.29 -4.99
CA SER A 299 -11.09 13.81 -4.35
C SER A 299 -10.84 12.73 -3.26
N ASP A 300 -9.66 12.09 -3.28
CA ASP A 300 -9.21 11.08 -2.31
C ASP A 300 -8.18 11.65 -1.30
N ASP A 301 -8.25 12.95 -1.02
CA ASP A 301 -7.38 13.70 -0.10
C ASP A 301 -5.86 13.59 -0.39
N TYR A 302 -5.49 13.39 -1.65
CA TYR A 302 -4.15 13.78 -2.10
C TYR A 302 -4.06 15.31 -2.13
N TRP A 303 -2.88 15.81 -1.84
CA TRP A 303 -2.57 17.22 -1.65
C TRP A 303 -1.77 17.80 -2.81
N GLY A 304 -1.10 16.94 -3.57
CA GLY A 304 -0.39 17.34 -4.75
C GLY A 304 0.00 16.16 -5.64
N GLY A 305 0.48 16.53 -6.82
CA GLY A 305 0.86 15.66 -7.92
C GLY A 305 2.19 16.12 -8.47
N ILE A 306 3.10 15.18 -8.67
CA ILE A 306 4.44 15.39 -9.17
C ILE A 306 4.54 14.85 -10.59
N THR A 307 5.17 15.63 -11.48
CA THR A 307 5.24 15.37 -12.92
C THR A 307 6.67 15.05 -13.35
N THR A 308 6.86 14.79 -14.65
CA THR A 308 8.19 14.73 -15.28
C THR A 308 8.56 16.01 -16.02
N ARG A 309 7.79 17.10 -15.83
CA ARG A 309 8.09 18.40 -16.44
C ARG A 309 9.36 18.95 -15.78
N GLN A 310 10.35 19.30 -16.60
CA GLN A 310 11.62 19.82 -16.13
C GLN A 310 11.43 21.21 -15.51
N GLY A 311 11.84 21.37 -14.24
CA GLY A 311 11.93 22.68 -13.59
C GLY A 311 11.99 22.62 -12.07
N SER A 312 12.23 23.79 -11.47
CA SER A 312 12.45 23.96 -10.03
C SER A 312 11.50 25.00 -9.40
N VAL A 313 10.61 25.61 -10.18
CA VAL A 313 9.64 26.59 -9.70
C VAL A 313 8.31 25.89 -9.45
N GLN A 314 7.91 25.85 -8.19
CA GLN A 314 6.69 25.23 -7.71
C GLN A 314 5.68 26.31 -7.39
N ARG A 315 4.40 26.08 -7.68
CA ARG A 315 3.35 27.10 -7.55
C ARG A 315 2.16 26.60 -6.75
N SER A 316 1.61 27.47 -5.91
CA SER A 316 0.45 27.15 -5.07
C SER A 316 -0.85 26.94 -5.87
N ASP A 317 -0.93 27.47 -7.09
CA ASP A 317 -2.07 27.27 -8.01
C ASP A 317 -1.89 26.07 -8.96
N ALA A 318 -0.78 25.33 -8.82
CA ALA A 318 -0.43 24.17 -9.64
C ALA A 318 0.09 23.01 -8.76
N LEU A 319 -0.52 22.78 -7.58
CA LEU A 319 -0.10 21.75 -6.63
C LEU A 319 -0.13 20.31 -7.21
N PHE A 320 -0.94 20.08 -8.23
CA PHE A 320 -0.99 18.79 -8.96
C PHE A 320 -0.07 18.75 -10.19
N GLU A 321 0.78 19.76 -10.39
CA GLU A 321 1.70 19.86 -11.52
C GLU A 321 3.13 20.18 -11.07
N LEU A 322 3.52 19.75 -9.87
CA LEU A 322 4.86 20.03 -9.33
C LEU A 322 5.93 19.48 -10.29
N GLN A 323 6.91 20.34 -10.56
CA GLN A 323 7.99 20.10 -11.52
C GLN A 323 9.15 19.37 -10.87
N ARG A 324 9.90 18.60 -11.66
CA ARG A 324 11.07 17.86 -11.19
C ARG A 324 12.26 18.09 -12.09
N LEU A 325 13.43 17.68 -11.61
CA LEU A 325 14.68 17.66 -12.35
C LEU A 325 15.10 16.20 -12.51
N ARG A 326 14.96 15.67 -13.73
CA ARG A 326 15.41 14.31 -14.08
C ARG A 326 16.92 14.18 -13.88
N VAL A 327 17.32 13.28 -13.01
CA VAL A 327 18.71 12.83 -12.92
C VAL A 327 18.87 11.61 -13.82
N ARG A 328 19.82 11.68 -14.74
CA ARG A 328 20.11 10.59 -15.67
C ARG A 328 21.25 9.74 -15.11
N GLY A 329 21.36 8.50 -15.58
CA GLY A 329 22.44 7.59 -15.20
C GLY A 329 23.85 8.10 -15.50
N THR A 330 23.96 9.09 -16.39
CA THR A 330 25.21 9.75 -16.75
C THR A 330 25.44 11.09 -16.06
N THR A 331 24.46 11.60 -15.30
CA THR A 331 24.53 12.93 -14.67
C THR A 331 25.65 12.96 -13.64
N THR A 332 26.78 13.56 -14.01
CA THR A 332 27.92 13.85 -13.14
C THR A 332 27.56 14.88 -12.09
N VAL A 333 28.43 15.09 -11.09
CA VAL A 333 28.28 16.17 -10.11
C VAL A 333 28.24 17.56 -10.77
N ALA A 334 29.04 17.77 -11.82
CA ALA A 334 29.05 19.03 -12.57
C ALA A 334 27.70 19.27 -13.27
N GLU A 335 27.17 18.25 -13.96
CA GLU A 335 25.86 18.34 -14.61
C GLU A 335 24.71 18.46 -13.59
N LEU A 336 24.82 17.85 -12.41
CA LEU A 336 23.87 18.07 -11.32
C LEU A 336 23.88 19.53 -10.86
N ALA A 337 25.07 20.14 -10.72
CA ALA A 337 25.19 21.55 -10.36
C ALA A 337 24.57 22.47 -11.43
N GLU A 338 24.79 22.17 -12.71
CA GLU A 338 24.15 22.89 -13.83
C GLU A 338 22.63 22.72 -13.81
N LEU A 339 22.14 21.50 -13.56
CA LEU A 339 20.72 21.20 -13.48
C LEU A 339 20.03 21.96 -12.35
N LEU A 340 20.69 22.10 -11.20
CA LEU A 340 20.18 22.85 -10.04
C LEU A 340 20.25 24.37 -10.23
N ALA A 341 21.15 24.85 -11.09
CA ALA A 341 21.26 26.25 -11.47
C ALA A 341 20.36 26.63 -12.65
N TRP A 342 19.68 25.66 -13.28
CA TRP A 342 18.87 25.91 -14.46
C TRP A 342 17.57 26.68 -14.12
N ASP A 343 17.33 27.75 -14.87
CA ASP A 343 16.23 28.70 -14.64
C ASP A 343 15.05 28.54 -15.59
N GLY A 344 15.04 27.53 -16.46
CA GLY A 344 13.88 27.24 -17.31
C GLY A 344 13.96 27.75 -18.75
N GLU A 345 15.11 28.27 -19.22
CA GLU A 345 15.30 28.71 -20.62
C GLU A 345 15.97 27.65 -21.51
#